data_AF-M7BT52-F1
#
_entry.id   AF-M7BT52-F1
#
_cell.length_a   1.000
_cell.length_b   1.000
_cell.length_c   1.000
_cell.angle_alpha   90.00
_cell.angle_beta   90.00
_cell.angle_gamma   90.00
#
_symmetry.space_group_name_H-M   'P 1'
#
loop_
_entity.id
_entity.type
_entity.pdbx_description
1 polymer ?
#
loop_
_entity_poly.entity_id
_entity_poly.type
_entity_poly.pdbx_seq_one_letter_code
_entity_poly.pdbx_strand_id
1 'polypeptide(L)'
;MDLCTLLITHILKNSSYCTRAGFFGTIVEYGAERKISRHSILGATVSVGVPQGVSLKIKLNRASQTYFFPVHLTDQLLPSAVFYATVGPLAIYFAMHRLIIKPYLRAQKEKELEKQRESTASDVQQKKQEAEAAVRLMQESVRRIIEAEEARMGLIVVNAWYGKFVNDNSRKNEKVKVIDVTVPLQCLVKDSKLILTEASKTGLPGFYDPCVGEEKSLKVLYQFRGVLHQVMSADSEALRIPKQFENCPVFPLLQMDLPHFDYVTLFKAGGRENTVLS
;
A
#
# COMPACT_ATOMS: atom_id res chain seq x y z
N MET A 1 8.86 -5.25 -8.59
CA MET A 1 9.32 -6.51 -9.21
C MET A 1 8.10 -7.27 -9.69
N ASP A 2 7.91 -7.35 -11.00
CA ASP A 2 6.66 -7.81 -11.59
C ASP A 2 6.31 -9.25 -11.20
N LEU A 3 5.07 -9.46 -10.77
CA LEU A 3 4.46 -10.78 -10.65
C LEU A 3 4.68 -11.62 -11.93
N CYS A 4 4.86 -10.97 -13.08
CA CYS A 4 5.11 -11.63 -14.37
C CYS A 4 6.44 -12.39 -14.39
N THR A 5 7.51 -11.76 -13.91
CA THR A 5 8.85 -12.37 -13.88
C THR A 5 8.92 -13.50 -12.86
N LEU A 6 8.26 -13.33 -11.70
CA LEU A 6 8.07 -14.38 -10.70
C LEU A 6 7.24 -15.55 -11.24
N LEU A 7 6.19 -15.29 -12.02
CA LEU A 7 5.30 -16.34 -12.52
C LEU A 7 5.97 -17.13 -13.67
N ILE A 8 6.75 -16.48 -14.54
CA ILE A 8 7.54 -17.14 -15.58
C ILE A 8 8.67 -17.99 -14.96
N THR A 9 9.42 -17.45 -14.00
CA THR A 9 10.47 -18.20 -13.29
C THR A 9 9.90 -19.36 -12.47
N HIS A 10 8.72 -19.19 -11.88
CA HIS A 10 8.07 -20.25 -11.10
C HIS A 10 7.37 -21.31 -11.97
N ILE A 11 6.92 -20.96 -13.19
CA ILE A 11 6.47 -21.93 -14.21
C ILE A 11 7.67 -22.72 -14.75
N LEU A 12 8.79 -22.06 -15.05
CA LEU A 12 10.04 -22.72 -15.49
C LEU A 12 10.59 -23.67 -14.42
N LYS A 13 10.46 -23.34 -13.13
CA LYS A 13 10.92 -24.17 -12.00
C LYS A 13 10.09 -25.46 -11.79
N ASN A 14 8.85 -25.49 -12.31
CA ASN A 14 7.95 -26.63 -12.22
C ASN A 14 7.70 -27.30 -13.59
N SER A 15 8.65 -27.09 -14.53
CA SER A 15 8.61 -27.70 -15.85
C SER A 15 9.07 -29.16 -15.77
N SER A 16 8.18 -30.08 -16.07
CA SER A 16 8.47 -31.51 -16.19
C SER A 16 8.71 -31.85 -17.65
N TYR A 17 9.87 -32.45 -17.94
CA TYR A 17 10.21 -33.03 -19.23
C TYR A 17 10.29 -34.54 -19.09
N CYS A 18 9.67 -35.28 -19.99
CA CYS A 18 9.69 -36.73 -20.00
C CYS A 18 9.91 -37.21 -21.44
N THR A 19 11.03 -37.88 -21.68
CA THR A 19 11.34 -38.51 -22.96
C THR A 19 11.17 -40.02 -22.80
N ARG A 20 10.28 -40.62 -23.58
CA ARG A 20 10.16 -42.07 -23.68
C ARG A 20 10.54 -42.50 -25.08
N ALA A 21 11.65 -43.22 -25.20
CA ALA A 21 12.10 -43.85 -26.43
C ALA A 21 11.97 -45.37 -26.27
N GLY A 22 11.20 -46.02 -27.14
CA GLY A 22 11.04 -47.47 -27.17
C GLY A 22 10.84 -47.99 -28.59
N PHE A 23 10.78 -49.31 -28.75
CA PHE A 23 10.59 -49.96 -30.05
C PHE A 23 9.28 -49.56 -30.77
N PHE A 24 8.29 -49.05 -30.01
CA PHE A 24 6.99 -48.59 -30.51
C PHE A 24 6.90 -47.06 -30.75
N GLY A 25 8.04 -46.38 -30.86
CA GLY A 25 8.12 -44.97 -31.22
C GLY A 25 8.73 -44.08 -30.14
N THR A 26 8.93 -42.81 -30.49
CA THR A 26 9.48 -41.77 -29.61
C THR A 26 8.37 -40.81 -29.18
N ILE A 27 8.23 -40.63 -27.87
CA ILE A 27 7.28 -39.67 -27.28
C ILE A 27 8.06 -38.68 -26.41
N VAL A 28 7.90 -37.40 -26.73
CA VAL A 28 8.43 -36.27 -25.97
C VAL A 28 7.25 -35.58 -25.29
N GLU A 29 7.23 -35.60 -23.96
CA GLU A 29 6.26 -34.86 -23.16
C GLU A 29 6.95 -33.68 -22.48
N TYR A 30 6.37 -32.49 -22.61
CA TYR A 30 6.78 -31.30 -21.88
C TYR A 30 5.56 -30.66 -21.23
N GLY A 31 5.67 -30.24 -19.99
CA GLY A 31 4.52 -29.68 -19.28
C GLY A 31 4.90 -28.94 -18.02
N ALA A 32 3.93 -28.21 -17.48
CA ALA A 32 4.07 -27.53 -16.20
C ALA A 32 2.90 -27.93 -15.30
N GLU A 33 3.21 -28.19 -14.03
CA GLU A 33 2.22 -28.44 -13.00
C GLU A 33 2.20 -27.28 -12.00
N ARG A 34 1.01 -26.87 -11.58
CA ARG A 34 0.83 -25.79 -10.62
C ARG A 34 -0.20 -26.18 -9.58
N LYS A 35 0.21 -26.06 -8.32
CA LYS A 35 -0.69 -26.16 -7.17
C LYS A 35 -1.58 -24.92 -7.11
N ILE A 36 -2.88 -25.09 -7.27
CA ILE A 36 -3.87 -24.00 -7.21
C ILE A 36 -4.42 -23.85 -5.79
N SER A 37 -4.55 -24.96 -5.04
CA SER A 37 -5.07 -24.97 -3.67
C SER A 37 -4.33 -26.01 -2.81
N ARG A 38 -4.62 -26.05 -1.50
CA ARG A 38 -3.98 -27.01 -0.55
C ARG A 38 -4.12 -28.47 -1.02
N HIS A 39 -5.23 -28.80 -1.67
CA HIS A 39 -5.58 -30.14 -2.15
C HIS A 39 -5.86 -30.22 -3.66
N SER A 40 -5.37 -29.24 -4.45
CA SER A 40 -5.63 -29.22 -5.89
C SER A 40 -4.40 -28.84 -6.70
N ILE A 41 -4.00 -29.72 -7.61
CA ILE A 41 -2.88 -29.55 -8.54
C ILE A 41 -3.45 -29.58 -9.95
N LEU A 42 -3.17 -28.53 -10.73
CA LEU A 42 -3.52 -28.44 -12.14
C LEU A 42 -2.24 -28.52 -12.96
N GLY A 43 -2.18 -29.44 -13.92
CA GLY A 43 -1.08 -29.59 -14.86
C GLY A 43 -1.55 -29.49 -16.30
N ALA A 44 -0.71 -28.91 -17.14
CA ALA A 44 -0.86 -28.95 -18.59
C ALA A 44 0.42 -29.56 -19.17
N THR A 45 0.28 -30.68 -19.87
CA THR A 45 1.39 -31.40 -20.50
C THR A 45 1.08 -31.57 -21.97
N VAL A 46 1.99 -31.15 -22.84
CA VAL A 46 1.91 -31.44 -24.26
C VAL A 46 2.76 -32.68 -24.55
N SER A 47 2.17 -33.68 -25.18
CA SER A 47 2.84 -34.87 -25.66
C SER A 47 2.95 -34.83 -27.18
N VAL A 48 4.17 -35.00 -27.69
CA VAL A 48 4.52 -35.01 -29.11
C VAL A 48 5.19 -36.35 -29.41
N GLY A 49 4.62 -37.17 -30.29
CA GLY A 49 5.23 -38.47 -30.61
C GLY A 49 4.73 -39.10 -31.90
N VAL A 50 5.46 -40.09 -32.40
CA VAL A 50 5.09 -40.90 -33.57
C VAL A 50 4.71 -42.30 -33.08
N PRO A 51 3.55 -42.88 -33.46
CA PRO A 51 2.51 -42.37 -34.37
C PRO A 51 1.43 -41.49 -33.72
N GLN A 52 1.51 -41.21 -32.42
CA GLN A 52 0.44 -40.59 -31.61
C GLN A 52 0.20 -39.08 -31.82
N GLY A 53 0.96 -38.42 -32.70
CA GLY A 53 0.81 -37.02 -33.06
C GLY A 53 1.09 -36.03 -31.91
N VAL A 54 0.35 -34.91 -31.90
CA VAL A 54 0.42 -33.84 -30.89
C VAL A 54 -0.87 -33.82 -30.07
N SER A 55 -0.73 -33.99 -28.75
CA SER A 55 -1.87 -33.97 -27.83
C SER A 55 -1.57 -33.13 -26.59
N LEU A 56 -2.52 -32.30 -26.18
CA LEU A 56 -2.48 -31.52 -24.95
C LEU A 56 -3.25 -32.27 -23.86
N LYS A 57 -2.57 -32.64 -22.79
CA LYS A 57 -3.12 -33.35 -21.64
C LYS A 57 -3.29 -32.38 -20.47
N ILE A 58 -4.54 -32.13 -20.09
CA ILE A 58 -4.86 -31.32 -18.90
C ILE A 58 -5.14 -32.28 -17.75
N LYS A 59 -4.32 -32.20 -16.69
CA LYS A 59 -4.43 -33.01 -15.47
C LYS A 59 -4.95 -32.15 -14.32
N LEU A 60 -6.04 -32.54 -13.68
CA LEU A 60 -6.51 -31.94 -12.45
C LEU A 60 -6.54 -33.01 -11.36
N ASN A 61 -5.60 -32.94 -10.44
CA ASN A 61 -5.60 -33.79 -9.25
C ASN A 61 -6.29 -33.04 -8.11
N ARG A 62 -7.46 -33.52 -7.69
CA ARG A 62 -8.24 -32.98 -6.56
C ARG A 62 -8.35 -34.05 -5.48
N ALA A 63 -7.66 -33.83 -4.36
CA ALA A 63 -7.54 -34.80 -3.26
C ALA A 63 -7.01 -36.18 -3.72
N SER A 64 -7.88 -37.18 -3.91
CA SER A 64 -7.53 -38.54 -4.35
C SER A 64 -8.00 -38.85 -5.79
N GLN A 65 -8.71 -37.92 -6.43
CA GLN A 65 -9.23 -38.11 -7.79
C GLN A 65 -8.38 -37.34 -8.80
N THR A 66 -7.87 -38.06 -9.80
CA THR A 66 -7.15 -37.47 -10.93
C THR A 66 -8.06 -37.40 -12.15
N TYR A 67 -8.46 -36.20 -12.53
CA TYR A 67 -9.19 -35.93 -13.77
C TYR A 67 -8.20 -35.66 -14.89
N PHE A 68 -8.37 -36.37 -16.00
CA PHE A 68 -7.49 -36.30 -17.16
C PHE A 68 -8.30 -36.00 -18.41
N PHE A 69 -8.03 -34.85 -19.02
CA PHE A 69 -8.68 -34.41 -20.25
C PHE A 69 -7.63 -34.33 -21.37
N PRO A 70 -7.52 -35.37 -22.22
CA PRO A 70 -6.67 -35.34 -23.39
C PRO A 70 -7.38 -34.62 -24.54
N VAL A 71 -6.79 -33.53 -25.01
CA VAL A 71 -7.17 -32.84 -26.23
C VAL A 71 -6.21 -33.28 -27.32
N HIS A 72 -6.69 -34.10 -28.25
CA HIS A 72 -5.95 -34.50 -29.43
C HIS A 72 -6.03 -33.37 -30.47
N LEU A 73 -4.89 -32.79 -30.88
CA LEU A 73 -4.88 -31.72 -31.86
C LEU A 73 -4.73 -32.30 -33.27
N THR A 74 -3.70 -33.10 -33.51
CA THR A 74 -3.39 -33.68 -34.83
C THR A 74 -2.62 -34.99 -34.69
N ASP A 75 -2.89 -35.95 -35.59
CA ASP A 75 -2.14 -37.21 -35.67
C ASP A 75 -0.79 -37.05 -36.41
N GLN A 76 -0.63 -35.97 -37.17
CA GLN A 76 0.60 -35.60 -37.85
C GLN A 76 1.42 -34.59 -37.03
N LEU A 77 2.75 -34.72 -37.07
CA LEU A 77 3.69 -33.80 -36.44
C LEU A 77 3.76 -32.48 -37.23
N LEU A 78 2.81 -31.59 -36.98
CA LEU A 78 2.81 -30.25 -37.53
C LEU A 78 3.38 -29.26 -36.50
N PRO A 79 4.42 -28.47 -36.84
CA PRO A 79 4.98 -27.46 -35.93
C PRO A 79 3.95 -26.42 -35.46
N SER A 80 2.96 -26.11 -36.29
CA SER A 80 1.86 -25.20 -35.95
C SER A 80 0.99 -25.74 -34.80
N ALA A 81 0.72 -27.06 -34.77
CA ALA A 81 -0.06 -27.68 -33.69
C ALA A 81 0.68 -27.61 -32.35
N VAL A 82 2.01 -27.81 -32.36
CA VAL A 82 2.87 -27.66 -31.16
C VAL A 82 2.86 -26.21 -30.66
N PHE A 83 2.88 -25.24 -31.57
CA PHE A 83 2.79 -23.82 -31.24
C PHE A 83 1.45 -23.47 -30.57
N TYR A 84 0.32 -23.92 -31.11
CA TYR A 84 -0.98 -23.66 -30.48
C TYR A 84 -1.17 -24.42 -29.16
N ALA A 85 -0.64 -25.64 -29.05
CA ALA A 85 -0.67 -26.44 -27.82
C ALA A 85 0.13 -25.80 -26.66
N THR A 86 1.14 -24.97 -26.97
CA THR A 86 1.93 -24.24 -25.98
C THR A 86 1.39 -22.84 -25.69
N VAL A 87 1.21 -22.05 -26.73
CA VAL A 87 0.87 -20.63 -26.61
C VAL A 87 -0.58 -20.47 -26.18
N GLY A 88 -1.49 -21.33 -26.62
CA GLY A 88 -2.91 -21.27 -26.28
C GLY A 88 -3.16 -21.33 -24.76
N PRO A 89 -2.79 -22.41 -24.07
CA PRO A 89 -2.98 -22.53 -22.63
C PRO A 89 -2.29 -21.41 -21.82
N LEU A 90 -1.10 -20.97 -22.27
CA LEU A 90 -0.36 -19.89 -21.61
C LEU A 90 -1.05 -18.53 -21.77
N ALA A 91 -1.52 -18.20 -22.97
CA ALA A 91 -2.24 -16.96 -23.26
C ALA A 91 -3.58 -16.92 -22.52
N ILE A 92 -4.34 -18.02 -22.52
CA ILE A 92 -5.60 -18.15 -21.77
C ILE A 92 -5.35 -17.96 -20.27
N TYR A 93 -4.32 -18.60 -19.72
CA TYR A 93 -3.95 -18.43 -18.31
C TYR A 93 -3.63 -16.97 -17.97
N PHE A 94 -2.84 -16.29 -18.82
CA PHE A 94 -2.46 -14.91 -18.60
C PHE A 94 -3.65 -13.96 -18.69
N ALA A 95 -4.51 -14.13 -19.71
CA ALA A 95 -5.72 -13.36 -19.90
C ALA A 95 -6.66 -13.50 -18.69
N MET A 96 -6.94 -14.74 -18.25
CA MET A 96 -7.78 -15.01 -17.09
C MET A 96 -7.21 -14.39 -15.81
N HIS A 97 -5.90 -14.52 -15.59
CA HIS A 97 -5.26 -13.96 -14.40
C HIS A 97 -5.29 -12.42 -14.38
N ARG A 98 -5.08 -11.76 -15.52
CA ARG A 98 -5.09 -10.29 -15.62
C ARG A 98 -6.50 -9.70 -15.60
N LEU A 99 -7.43 -10.28 -16.35
CA LEU A 99 -8.75 -9.70 -16.59
C LEU A 99 -9.81 -10.10 -15.57
N ILE A 100 -9.67 -11.24 -14.88
CA ILE A 100 -10.71 -11.74 -13.98
C ILE A 100 -10.19 -11.83 -12.54
N ILE A 101 -9.07 -12.51 -12.34
CA ILE A 101 -8.57 -12.80 -10.97
C ILE A 101 -8.15 -11.52 -10.25
N LYS A 102 -7.35 -10.67 -10.89
CA LYS A 102 -6.91 -9.40 -10.30
C LYS A 102 -8.05 -8.44 -9.95
N PRO A 103 -9.01 -8.13 -10.85
CA PRO A 103 -10.10 -7.22 -10.50
C PRO A 103 -11.03 -7.80 -9.45
N TYR A 104 -11.30 -9.12 -9.49
CA TYR A 104 -12.16 -9.75 -8.50
C TYR A 104 -11.55 -9.71 -7.07
N LEU A 105 -10.26 -10.01 -6.94
CA LEU A 105 -9.57 -9.93 -5.65
C LEU A 105 -9.53 -8.50 -5.09
N ARG A 106 -9.35 -7.50 -5.95
CA ARG A 106 -9.38 -6.09 -5.56
C ARG A 106 -10.77 -5.67 -5.07
N ALA A 107 -11.81 -6.02 -5.83
CA ALA A 107 -13.19 -5.72 -5.47
C ALA A 107 -13.62 -6.37 -4.15
N GLN A 108 -13.18 -7.61 -3.88
CA GLN A 108 -13.44 -8.27 -2.59
C GLN A 108 -12.75 -7.54 -1.42
N LYS A 109 -11.50 -7.11 -1.61
CA LYS A 109 -10.76 -6.36 -0.58
C LYS A 109 -11.42 -5.01 -0.29
N GLU A 110 -11.91 -4.33 -1.32
CA GLU A 110 -12.65 -3.06 -1.17
C GLU A 110 -13.96 -3.26 -0.39
N LYS A 111 -14.74 -4.30 -0.71
CA LYS A 111 -16.00 -4.61 0.03
C LYS A 111 -15.77 -4.94 1.49
N GLU A 112 -14.71 -5.69 1.79
CA GLU A 112 -14.37 -6.02 3.19
C GLU A 112 -13.97 -4.76 3.96
N LEU A 113 -13.20 -3.87 3.32
CA LEU A 113 -12.84 -2.57 3.89
C LEU A 113 -14.07 -1.68 4.11
N GLU A 114 -15.04 -1.68 3.19
CA GLU A 114 -16.30 -0.94 3.34
C GLU A 114 -17.11 -1.43 4.53
N LYS A 115 -17.28 -2.75 4.70
CA LYS A 115 -17.97 -3.32 5.87
C LYS A 115 -17.29 -2.94 7.18
N GLN A 116 -15.96 -2.98 7.22
CA GLN A 116 -15.20 -2.56 8.40
C GLN A 116 -15.36 -1.06 8.68
N ARG A 117 -15.48 -0.23 7.64
CA ARG A 117 -15.74 1.21 7.80
C ARG A 117 -17.12 1.47 8.36
N GLU A 118 -18.14 0.75 7.88
CA GLU A 118 -19.51 0.87 8.40
C GLU A 118 -19.59 0.48 9.87
N SER A 119 -18.98 -0.65 10.25
CA SER A 119 -19.01 -1.11 11.65
C SER A 119 -18.23 -0.22 12.60
N THR A 120 -17.18 0.48 12.11
CA THR A 120 -16.30 1.31 12.96
C THR A 120 -16.64 2.81 12.90
N ALA A 121 -17.67 3.21 12.15
CA ALA A 121 -17.99 4.62 11.93
C ALA A 121 -18.37 5.36 13.24
N SER A 122 -19.13 4.72 14.12
CA SER A 122 -19.50 5.26 15.43
C SER A 122 -18.29 5.49 16.32
N ASP A 123 -17.38 4.52 16.37
CA ASP A 123 -16.19 4.54 17.22
C ASP A 123 -15.21 5.61 16.75
N VAL A 124 -15.08 5.79 15.43
CA VAL A 124 -14.27 6.86 14.84
C VAL A 124 -14.86 8.22 15.21
N GLN A 125 -16.18 8.38 15.21
CA GLN A 125 -16.81 9.64 15.59
C GLN A 125 -16.56 9.97 17.07
N GLN A 126 -16.65 8.98 17.96
CA GLN A 126 -16.33 9.18 19.38
C GLN A 126 -14.87 9.59 19.57
N LYS A 127 -13.93 8.85 18.97
CA LYS A 127 -12.49 9.15 19.06
C LYS A 127 -12.14 10.51 18.45
N LYS A 128 -12.85 10.93 17.40
CA LYS A 128 -12.70 12.26 16.82
C LYS A 128 -13.07 13.35 17.83
N GLN A 129 -14.18 13.20 18.54
CA GLN A 129 -14.60 14.17 19.56
C GLN A 129 -13.61 14.21 20.73
N GLU A 130 -13.13 13.05 21.18
CA GLU A 130 -12.09 12.95 22.22
C GLU A 130 -10.79 13.65 21.78
N ALA A 131 -10.37 13.44 20.54
CA ALA A 131 -9.19 14.09 19.97
C ALA A 131 -9.36 15.61 19.86
N GLU A 132 -10.52 16.10 19.40
CA GLU A 132 -10.82 17.54 19.32
C GLU A 132 -10.82 18.20 20.72
N ALA A 133 -11.38 17.52 21.73
CA ALA A 133 -11.34 17.99 23.11
C ALA A 133 -9.91 18.07 23.65
N ALA A 134 -9.08 17.05 23.38
CA ALA A 134 -7.67 17.05 23.76
C ALA A 134 -6.88 18.17 23.06
N VAL A 135 -7.11 18.40 21.76
CA VAL A 135 -6.48 19.50 21.00
C VAL A 135 -6.82 20.85 21.61
N ARG A 136 -8.08 21.08 22.00
CA ARG A 136 -8.49 22.34 22.65
C ARG A 136 -7.76 22.59 23.97
N LEU A 137 -7.61 21.56 24.80
CA LEU A 137 -6.88 21.65 26.08
C LEU A 137 -5.38 21.90 25.90
N MET A 138 -4.80 21.44 24.80
CA MET A 138 -3.36 21.60 24.52
C MET A 138 -2.96 22.97 23.98
N GLN A 139 -3.91 23.80 23.51
CA GLN A 139 -3.60 25.07 22.84
C GLN A 139 -2.74 26.00 23.70
N GLU A 140 -3.06 26.10 25.00
CA GLU A 140 -2.30 26.94 25.92
C GLU A 140 -0.86 26.45 26.12
N SER A 141 -0.67 25.14 26.28
CA SER A 141 0.64 24.53 26.42
C SER A 141 1.48 24.70 25.15
N VAL A 142 0.86 24.49 23.98
CA VAL A 142 1.52 24.63 22.68
C VAL A 142 1.98 26.07 22.46
N ARG A 143 1.17 27.07 22.81
CA ARG A 143 1.59 28.48 22.73
C ARG A 143 2.85 28.75 23.54
N ARG A 144 2.91 28.28 24.79
CA ARG A 144 4.09 28.44 25.66
C ARG A 144 5.33 27.74 25.10
N ILE A 145 5.16 26.55 24.52
CA ILE A 145 6.25 25.80 23.87
C ILE A 145 6.76 26.56 22.64
N ILE A 146 5.87 27.09 21.79
CA ILE A 146 6.26 27.85 20.61
C ILE A 146 7.07 29.09 21.01
N GLU A 147 6.59 29.88 21.97
CA GLU A 147 7.30 31.08 22.45
C GLU A 147 8.70 30.73 23.01
N ALA A 148 8.82 29.60 23.73
CA ALA A 148 10.10 29.13 24.29
C ALA A 148 11.07 28.60 23.21
N GLU A 149 10.56 27.88 22.22
CA GLU A 149 11.36 27.33 21.12
C GLU A 149 11.75 28.42 20.11
N GLU A 150 10.89 29.41 19.85
CA GLU A 150 11.17 30.55 18.98
C GLU A 150 12.33 31.39 19.53
N ALA A 151 12.33 31.67 20.84
CA ALA A 151 13.43 32.38 21.50
C ALA A 151 14.79 31.67 21.38
N ARG A 152 14.78 30.35 21.16
CA ARG A 152 15.98 29.50 21.05
C ARG A 152 16.30 29.09 19.61
N MET A 153 15.53 29.56 18.63
CA MET A 153 15.57 29.08 17.24
C MET A 153 15.54 27.55 17.14
N GLY A 154 14.66 26.96 17.94
CA GLY A 154 14.50 25.52 18.14
C GLY A 154 13.65 24.85 17.06
N LEU A 155 12.92 23.80 17.47
CA LEU A 155 12.08 23.00 16.57
C LEU A 155 10.63 23.48 16.62
N ILE A 156 10.10 23.97 15.49
CA ILE A 156 8.71 24.40 15.35
C ILE A 156 8.05 23.58 14.25
N VAL A 157 6.95 22.89 14.56
CA VAL A 157 6.15 22.16 13.57
C VAL A 157 5.23 23.16 12.88
N VAL A 158 5.37 23.32 11.57
CA VAL A 158 4.57 24.26 10.77
C VAL A 158 3.28 23.58 10.32
N ASN A 159 3.37 22.37 9.75
CA ASN A 159 2.23 21.56 9.38
C ASN A 159 2.52 20.08 9.64
N ALA A 160 1.55 19.37 10.21
CA ALA A 160 1.62 17.92 10.32
C ALA A 160 0.29 17.29 9.89
N TRP A 161 0.39 16.30 9.02
CA TRP A 161 -0.74 15.65 8.39
C TRP A 161 -0.66 14.16 8.66
N TYR A 162 -1.74 13.57 9.17
CA TYR A 162 -1.83 12.13 9.43
C TYR A 162 -2.98 11.52 8.65
N GLY A 163 -2.70 10.48 7.86
CA GLY A 163 -3.72 9.77 7.11
C GLY A 163 -3.15 9.00 5.93
N LYS A 164 -4.05 8.63 5.01
CA LYS A 164 -3.66 7.96 3.77
C LYS A 164 -3.28 9.01 2.73
N PHE A 165 -1.99 9.09 2.40
CA PHE A 165 -1.53 9.90 1.28
C PHE A 165 -1.63 9.07 0.00
N VAL A 166 -2.45 9.53 -0.94
CA VAL A 166 -2.48 8.94 -2.29
C VAL A 166 -1.22 9.42 -3.01
N ASN A 167 -0.33 8.48 -3.34
CA ASN A 167 0.77 8.75 -4.24
C ASN A 167 0.18 8.92 -5.66
N ASP A 168 0.51 10.01 -6.35
CA ASP A 168 -0.24 10.69 -7.42
C ASP A 168 -0.47 9.92 -8.76
N ASN A 169 -0.54 8.58 -8.74
CA ASN A 169 -0.70 7.78 -9.96
C ASN A 169 -1.99 6.96 -10.00
N SER A 170 -2.92 7.12 -9.06
CA SER A 170 -4.18 6.35 -9.07
C SER A 170 -5.34 7.12 -8.47
N ARG A 171 -6.09 7.79 -9.35
CA ARG A 171 -7.49 8.25 -9.21
C ARG A 171 -7.72 9.52 -8.36
N LYS A 172 -7.99 10.61 -9.08
CA LYS A 172 -8.41 11.96 -8.68
C LYS A 172 -9.68 12.08 -7.79
N ASN A 173 -10.17 11.03 -7.14
CA ASN A 173 -11.45 11.09 -6.40
C ASN A 173 -11.50 10.29 -5.10
N GLU A 174 -10.36 9.82 -4.57
CA GLU A 174 -10.35 9.35 -3.19
C GLU A 174 -10.21 10.58 -2.29
N LYS A 175 -11.26 10.92 -1.55
CA LYS A 175 -11.22 12.02 -0.56
C LYS A 175 -9.99 11.79 0.31
N VAL A 176 -9.05 12.73 0.28
CA VAL A 176 -7.83 12.68 1.09
C VAL A 176 -8.27 12.76 2.56
N LYS A 177 -8.42 11.59 3.18
CA LYS A 177 -8.82 11.44 4.57
C LYS A 177 -7.58 11.66 5.44
N VAL A 178 -7.29 12.93 5.65
CA VAL A 178 -6.12 13.39 6.38
C VAL A 178 -6.59 14.30 7.51
N ILE A 179 -5.93 14.15 8.65
CA ILE A 179 -6.14 14.93 9.87
C ILE A 179 -4.96 15.87 10.04
N ASP A 180 -5.24 17.10 10.43
CA ASP A 180 -4.22 18.02 10.92
C ASP A 180 -3.85 17.65 12.36
N VAL A 181 -2.60 17.24 12.54
CA VAL A 181 -2.03 16.83 13.83
C VAL A 181 -0.93 17.78 14.30
N THR A 182 -0.92 19.02 13.79
CA THR A 182 0.10 20.03 14.12
C THR A 182 0.12 20.36 15.61
N VAL A 183 -1.04 20.62 16.22
CA VAL A 183 -1.13 21.00 17.64
C VAL A 183 -0.70 19.85 18.58
N PRO A 184 -1.23 18.62 18.45
CA PRO A 184 -0.76 17.49 19.24
C PRO A 184 0.73 17.22 19.09
N LEU A 185 1.27 17.33 17.87
CA LEU A 185 2.67 17.06 17.61
C LEU A 185 3.59 18.11 18.22
N GLN A 186 3.20 19.39 18.17
CA GLN A 186 3.94 20.48 18.81
C GLN A 186 4.02 20.29 20.33
N CYS A 187 2.97 19.75 20.96
CA CYS A 187 2.97 19.47 22.40
C CYS A 187 3.99 18.38 22.81
N LEU A 188 4.39 17.52 21.88
CA LEU A 188 5.37 16.46 22.11
C LEU A 188 6.83 16.94 21.92
N VAL A 189 7.05 18.15 21.42
CA VAL A 189 8.38 18.73 21.28
C VAL A 189 8.93 19.10 22.65
N LYS A 190 10.15 18.63 22.96
CA LYS A 190 10.88 18.99 24.17
C LYS A 190 12.35 19.23 23.83
N ASP A 191 12.90 20.34 24.30
CA ASP A 191 14.31 20.72 24.10
C ASP A 191 14.73 20.69 22.62
N SER A 192 13.93 21.32 21.75
CA SER A 192 14.15 21.36 20.30
C SER A 192 14.27 19.99 19.60
N LYS A 193 13.70 18.93 20.20
CA LYS A 193 13.64 17.58 19.65
C LYS A 193 12.24 17.01 19.75
N LEU A 194 11.89 16.17 18.77
CA LEU A 194 10.65 15.40 18.75
C LEU A 194 11.02 13.93 18.59
N ILE A 195 10.58 13.12 19.55
CA ILE A 195 10.83 11.67 19.58
C ILE A 195 9.48 10.97 19.65
N LEU A 196 9.08 10.36 18.54
CA LEU A 196 7.95 9.43 18.49
C LEU A 196 8.47 8.00 18.64
N THR A 197 7.85 7.25 19.55
CA THR A 197 8.10 5.82 19.75
C THR A 197 7.51 4.97 18.62
N GLU A 198 7.95 3.72 18.47
CA GLU A 198 7.46 2.74 17.47
C GLU A 198 6.04 2.23 17.76
N ALA A 199 5.23 2.99 18.51
CA ALA A 199 3.85 2.67 18.78
C ALA A 199 2.95 3.26 17.68
N SER A 200 1.75 2.69 17.52
CA SER A 200 0.72 3.25 16.64
C SER A 200 0.47 4.72 16.99
N LYS A 201 0.62 5.62 16.01
CA LYS A 201 0.46 7.07 16.23
C LYS A 201 -0.98 7.44 16.59
N THR A 202 -1.94 6.54 16.34
CA THR A 202 -3.33 6.64 16.81
C THR A 202 -3.47 6.61 18.33
N GLY A 203 -2.49 6.10 19.08
CA GLY A 203 -2.52 6.03 20.54
C GLY A 203 -2.07 7.32 21.23
N LEU A 204 -1.61 8.30 20.46
CA LEU A 204 -1.17 9.60 21.00
C LEU A 204 -2.38 10.49 21.29
N PRO A 205 -2.31 11.32 22.35
CA PRO A 205 -3.41 12.20 22.68
C PRO A 205 -3.62 13.24 21.56
N GLY A 206 -4.88 13.43 21.14
CA GLY A 206 -5.22 14.30 20.01
C GLY A 206 -5.06 13.65 18.63
N PHE A 207 -4.61 12.40 18.55
CA PHE A 207 -4.63 11.60 17.32
C PHE A 207 -5.88 10.72 17.29
N TYR A 208 -6.44 10.54 16.10
CA TYR A 208 -7.44 9.51 15.83
C TYR A 208 -7.18 8.90 14.45
N ASP A 209 -7.84 7.78 14.16
CA ASP A 209 -7.69 7.08 12.88
C ASP A 209 -8.80 7.48 11.90
N PRO A 210 -8.48 8.18 10.78
CA PRO A 210 -9.48 8.54 9.78
C PRO A 210 -9.77 7.39 8.79
N CYS A 211 -8.90 6.38 8.74
CA CYS A 211 -8.91 5.29 7.76
C CYS A 211 -8.57 3.94 8.42
N VAL A 212 -9.52 3.37 9.15
CA VAL A 212 -9.38 2.02 9.72
C VAL A 212 -9.14 0.98 8.62
N GLY A 213 -8.13 0.13 8.81
CA GLY A 213 -7.79 -0.94 7.87
C GLY A 213 -6.96 -0.53 6.64
N GLU A 214 -6.58 0.74 6.51
CA GLU A 214 -5.69 1.21 5.44
C GLU A 214 -4.30 1.59 5.96
N GLU A 215 -3.33 1.59 5.04
CA GLU A 215 -1.98 2.09 5.32
C GLU A 215 -2.01 3.61 5.50
N LYS A 216 -1.46 4.06 6.62
CA LYS A 216 -1.40 5.47 7.01
C LYS A 216 0.04 5.92 7.09
N SER A 217 0.25 7.20 6.89
CA SER A 217 1.54 7.81 7.14
C SER A 217 1.37 9.16 7.80
N LEU A 218 2.44 9.64 8.43
CA LEU A 218 2.55 10.96 9.01
C LEU A 218 3.51 11.77 8.13
N LYS A 219 3.04 12.91 7.63
CA LYS A 219 3.86 13.90 6.93
C LYS A 219 4.03 15.10 7.85
N VAL A 220 5.27 15.47 8.14
CA VAL A 220 5.61 16.59 9.03
C VAL A 220 6.47 17.58 8.26
N LEU A 221 6.04 18.84 8.28
CA LEU A 221 6.79 20.02 7.88
C LEU A 221 7.18 20.77 9.13
N TYR A 222 8.47 20.90 9.38
CA TYR A 222 9.00 21.57 10.56
C TYR A 222 10.09 22.55 10.18
N GLN A 223 10.27 23.56 11.01
CA GLN A 223 11.36 24.51 10.95
C GLN A 223 12.34 24.21 12.09
N PHE A 224 13.62 24.12 11.76
CA PHE A 224 14.69 23.98 12.75
C PHE A 224 15.77 25.02 12.43
N ARG A 225 16.10 25.88 13.40
CA ARG A 225 17.09 26.97 13.21
C ARG A 225 16.82 27.85 11.98
N GLY A 226 15.54 28.12 11.71
CA GLY A 226 15.11 28.94 10.57
C GLY A 226 14.97 28.18 9.24
N VAL A 227 15.41 26.92 9.13
CA VAL A 227 15.34 26.13 7.89
C VAL A 227 14.14 25.19 7.91
N LEU A 228 13.38 25.16 6.80
CA LEU A 228 12.24 24.27 6.62
C LEU A 228 12.68 22.89 6.16
N HIS A 229 12.13 21.85 6.79
CA HIS A 229 12.39 20.45 6.50
C HIS A 229 11.08 19.67 6.41
N GLN A 230 11.04 18.70 5.51
CA GLN A 230 9.93 17.77 5.34
C GLN A 230 10.36 16.35 5.67
N VAL A 231 9.58 15.64 6.48
CA VAL A 231 9.77 14.21 6.75
C VAL A 231 8.45 13.47 6.61
N MET A 232 8.51 12.28 6.03
CA MET A 232 7.41 11.31 6.00
C MET A 232 7.80 10.08 6.81
N SER A 233 6.84 9.52 7.55
CA SER A 233 7.06 8.31 8.36
C SER A 233 5.82 7.43 8.37
N ALA A 234 6.00 6.12 8.34
CA ALA A 234 4.89 5.17 8.45
C ALA A 234 4.28 5.19 9.86
N ASP A 235 3.05 4.67 10.04
CA ASP A 235 2.34 4.70 11.33
C ASP A 235 3.12 4.05 12.48
N SER A 236 3.73 2.89 12.26
CA SER A 236 4.50 2.14 13.27
C SER A 236 6.00 2.50 13.33
N GLU A 237 6.46 3.46 12.52
CA GLU A 237 7.88 3.82 12.46
C GLU A 237 8.21 4.91 13.49
N ALA A 238 9.24 4.66 14.30
CA ALA A 238 9.79 5.69 15.20
C ALA A 238 10.36 6.86 14.40
N LEU A 239 9.99 8.07 14.81
CA LEU A 239 10.44 9.29 14.19
C LEU A 239 11.21 10.12 15.20
N ARG A 240 12.48 10.39 14.89
CA ARG A 240 13.33 11.33 15.64
C ARG A 240 13.63 12.52 14.76
N ILE A 241 13.22 13.70 15.21
CA ILE A 241 13.47 14.99 14.55
C ILE A 241 14.21 15.88 15.56
N PRO A 242 15.23 16.65 15.15
CA PRO A 242 15.79 16.75 13.80
C PRO A 242 16.59 15.50 13.39
N LYS A 243 16.43 15.03 12.15
CA LYS A 243 17.33 14.02 11.57
C LYS A 243 18.63 14.71 11.20
N GLN A 244 19.77 14.13 11.59
CA GLN A 244 21.07 14.51 11.08
C GLN A 244 21.19 14.00 9.64
N PHE A 245 20.63 14.70 8.66
CA PHE A 245 20.95 14.42 7.26
C PHE A 245 21.11 15.72 6.49
N GLU A 246 22.26 15.79 5.80
CA GLU A 246 22.80 16.89 5.01
C GLU A 246 21.77 17.55 4.10
N ASN A 247 21.90 18.88 3.96
CA ASN A 247 21.35 19.74 2.92
C ASN A 247 20.65 18.99 1.76
N CYS A 248 19.37 18.66 1.93
CA CYS A 248 18.51 18.46 0.77
C CYS A 248 18.12 19.85 0.26
N PRO A 249 18.45 20.20 -0.99
CA PRO A 249 18.04 21.47 -1.57
C PRO A 249 16.51 21.56 -1.53
N VAL A 250 16.04 22.75 -1.16
CA VAL A 250 14.64 23.16 -1.22
C VAL A 250 14.08 22.77 -2.59
N PHE A 251 13.25 21.72 -2.66
CA PHE A 251 12.42 21.52 -3.83
C PHE A 251 11.42 22.69 -3.88
N PRO A 252 11.34 23.43 -5.00
CA PRO A 252 10.39 24.53 -5.12
C PRO A 252 8.97 24.00 -4.89
N LEU A 253 8.25 24.68 -4.00
CA LEU A 253 6.84 24.45 -3.72
C LEU A 253 6.05 24.45 -5.03
N LEU A 254 5.65 23.27 -5.49
CA LEU A 254 4.52 23.14 -6.41
C LEU A 254 3.29 23.51 -5.59
N GLN A 255 2.83 24.72 -5.86
CA GLN A 255 1.64 25.37 -5.34
C GLN A 255 0.44 24.42 -5.48
N MET A 256 0.18 23.66 -4.43
CA MET A 256 -1.10 23.02 -4.18
C MET A 256 -1.92 24.07 -3.45
N ASP A 257 -2.79 24.75 -4.19
CA ASP A 257 -3.76 25.71 -3.67
C ASP A 257 -4.67 25.00 -2.64
N LEU A 258 -4.25 25.00 -1.38
CA LEU A 258 -5.07 24.79 -0.20
C LEU A 258 -5.24 26.16 0.47
N PRO A 259 -6.44 26.47 0.99
CA PRO A 259 -6.80 27.83 1.40
C PRO A 259 -5.80 28.35 2.44
N HIS A 260 -5.20 29.48 2.09
CA HIS A 260 -4.32 30.25 2.94
C HIS A 260 -5.11 30.72 4.17
N PHE A 261 -5.04 29.95 5.26
CA PHE A 261 -5.46 30.40 6.57
C PHE A 261 -4.21 30.87 7.31
N ASP A 262 -4.02 32.18 7.33
CA ASP A 262 -2.99 32.87 8.10
C ASP A 262 -3.21 32.66 9.60
N TYR A 263 -2.66 31.56 10.15
CA TYR A 263 -2.68 31.32 11.60
C TYR A 263 -1.70 32.21 12.37
N VAL A 264 -0.73 32.83 11.69
CA VAL A 264 0.20 33.80 12.31
C VAL A 264 -0.53 35.11 12.69
N THR A 265 -1.63 35.44 12.02
CA THR A 265 -2.40 36.67 12.28
C THR A 265 -3.45 36.49 13.37
N LEU A 266 -3.90 35.26 13.64
CA LEU A 266 -4.93 34.98 14.66
C LEU A 266 -4.42 34.92 16.10
N PHE A 267 -3.12 34.66 16.33
CA PHE A 267 -2.55 34.69 17.68
C PHE A 267 -2.07 36.07 18.15
N LYS A 268 -1.97 37.05 17.23
CA LYS A 268 -1.52 38.42 17.54
C LYS A 268 -2.66 39.41 17.83
N ALA A 269 -3.92 39.02 17.59
CA ALA A 269 -5.10 39.85 17.82
C ALA A 269 -5.72 39.72 19.23
N GLY A 270 -5.29 38.74 20.05
CA GLY A 270 -5.84 38.50 21.40
C GLY A 270 -5.20 39.34 22.52
N GLY A 271 -4.55 40.46 22.20
CA GLY A 271 -3.71 41.19 23.14
C GLY A 271 -3.80 42.70 23.02
N ARG A 272 -4.98 43.27 23.24
CA ARG A 272 -5.20 44.62 23.79
C ARG A 272 -6.70 44.90 23.86
N GLU A 273 -7.30 44.65 25.01
CA GLU A 273 -8.33 45.52 25.59
C GLU A 273 -8.54 45.09 27.05
N ASN A 274 -7.86 45.79 27.94
CA ASN A 274 -8.28 45.95 29.33
C ASN A 274 -7.93 47.38 29.72
N THR A 275 -8.66 47.89 30.71
CA THR A 275 -8.74 49.27 31.22
C THR A 275 -9.62 50.15 30.31
N VAL A 276 -10.68 50.82 30.78
CA VAL A 276 -10.78 51.64 32.00
C VAL A 276 -12.28 51.99 32.29
N LEU A 277 -12.68 51.81 33.57
CA LEU A 277 -13.63 52.59 34.40
C LEU A 277 -15.16 52.65 34.13
N SER A 278 -15.86 52.37 35.24
CA SER A 278 -16.98 53.10 35.88
C SER A 278 -18.38 53.03 35.26
#